data_AF-A0A815T5T8-F1
#
_entry.id   AF-A0A815T5T8-F1
#
_cell.length_a   1.000
_cell.length_b   1.000
_cell.length_c   1.000
_cell.angle_alpha   90.00
_cell.angle_beta   90.00
_cell.angle_gamma   90.00
#
_symmetry.space_group_name_H-M   'P 1'
#
loop_
_entity.id
_entity.type
_entity.pdbx_description
1 polymer ?
#
loop_
_entity_poly.entity_id
_entity_poly.type
_entity_poly.pdbx_seq_one_letter_code
_entity_poly.pdbx_strand_id
1 'polypeptide(L)'
;MTSEITITSTVSSVSLNTEKQNNTKQNRLATEAMIKQNDIRVTLVESTRRTNKISSVWEHFKYIHVDGVRQEFVQCADCKVIIGFNTMNGTNGLKKHIDSCSKIMNSKSGVQSNITSHFKSFSKDSSCIPDRFIKLMINTSVEYCALDGRSFKSIKGTGFQQMIQVAFDAGRACNSANRSIDASALLSSPLTTSRTVDKIYDFRRDQLLEYVKNLKSFAITMDMCTEGHTGIHYAGISLHHIDSNWQLHVFILHLAPYDRESQTSVNVRKFVDDRLAEFNLRLSDDSYIVTDNENKIRGGTLTLTLLYKVLKV
;
A
#
# COMPACT_ATOMS: atom_id res chain seq x y z
N MET A 1 40.35 65.30 -9.65
CA MET A 1 40.09 66.70 -9.27
C MET A 1 38.60 66.92 -9.48
N THR A 2 37.83 66.82 -8.39
CA THR A 2 37.18 67.98 -7.72
C THR A 2 36.07 68.53 -8.61
N SER A 3 34.80 68.65 -8.21
CA SER A 3 34.27 68.80 -6.86
C SER A 3 32.75 68.87 -6.92
N GLU A 4 32.16 68.53 -5.79
CA GLU A 4 30.80 68.80 -5.32
C GLU A 4 30.15 70.08 -5.86
N ILE A 5 28.83 70.02 -6.02
CA ILE A 5 27.95 71.11 -5.59
C ILE A 5 26.74 70.51 -4.88
N THR A 6 26.81 70.50 -3.55
CA THR A 6 25.63 70.51 -2.68
C THR A 6 25.31 71.96 -2.39
N ILE A 7 24.07 72.39 -2.67
CA ILE A 7 23.47 73.56 -2.02
C ILE A 7 22.09 73.16 -1.52
N THR A 8 22.00 73.09 -0.20
CA THR A 8 20.81 73.00 0.64
C THR A 8 20.27 74.41 0.94
N SER A 9 18.94 74.55 0.96
CA SER A 9 18.15 75.58 1.68
C SER A 9 16.66 75.29 1.37
N THR A 10 15.87 74.54 2.15
CA THR A 10 15.04 74.99 3.30
C THR A 10 14.57 76.46 3.19
N VAL A 11 13.30 76.84 3.43
CA VAL A 11 12.34 76.43 4.46
C VAL A 11 10.91 76.89 4.09
N SER A 12 9.92 76.25 4.76
CA SER A 12 8.62 76.79 5.20
C SER A 12 7.48 76.83 4.17
N SER A 13 6.23 76.46 4.49
CA SER A 13 5.57 76.29 5.78
C SER A 13 4.28 75.46 5.64
N VAL A 14 4.03 74.72 6.72
CA VAL A 14 2.82 74.01 7.15
C VAL A 14 1.50 74.74 6.83
N SER A 15 0.50 73.96 6.42
CA SER A 15 -0.87 74.13 6.92
C SER A 15 -1.58 72.78 6.99
N LEU A 16 -2.07 72.53 8.21
CA LEU A 16 -2.70 71.32 8.69
C LEU A 16 -4.01 71.04 7.95
N ASN A 17 -4.26 69.77 7.64
CA ASN A 17 -5.62 69.24 7.59
C ASN A 17 -5.68 68.00 8.48
N THR A 18 -6.29 68.20 9.64
CA THR A 18 -6.85 67.20 10.54
C THR A 18 -7.77 66.24 9.78
N GLU A 19 -7.31 65.01 9.54
CA GLU A 19 -8.18 63.90 9.17
C GLU A 19 -8.51 63.06 10.40
N LYS A 20 -9.81 62.87 10.57
CA LYS A 20 -10.49 62.16 11.66
C LYS A 20 -9.96 60.73 11.80
N GLN A 21 -9.65 60.32 13.02
CA GLN A 21 -9.38 58.93 13.38
C GLN A 21 -10.58 58.05 13.01
N ASN A 22 -10.41 57.18 12.01
CA ASN A 22 -11.37 56.14 11.66
C ASN A 22 -11.25 54.97 12.66
N ASN A 23 -12.10 54.97 13.68
CA ASN A 23 -12.28 53.83 14.59
C ASN A 23 -12.99 52.66 13.90
N THR A 24 -12.26 51.91 13.07
CA THR A 24 -12.80 50.79 12.30
C THR A 24 -12.21 49.45 12.76
N LYS A 25 -13.04 48.40 12.84
CA LYS A 25 -12.59 47.02 13.04
C LYS A 25 -11.63 46.64 11.91
N GLN A 26 -10.47 46.13 12.29
CA GLN A 26 -9.43 45.72 11.34
C GLN A 26 -9.66 44.29 10.87
N ASN A 27 -9.22 43.98 9.65
CA ASN A 27 -9.22 42.60 9.17
C ASN A 27 -8.08 41.80 9.85
N ARG A 28 -8.17 40.46 9.79
CA ARG A 28 -7.23 39.57 10.47
C ARG A 28 -5.79 39.75 9.99
N LEU A 29 -5.58 39.84 8.68
CA LEU A 29 -4.24 39.93 8.07
C LEU A 29 -3.53 41.25 8.42
N ALA A 30 -4.27 42.36 8.43
CA ALA A 30 -3.76 43.66 8.86
C ALA A 30 -3.37 43.62 10.34
N THR A 31 -4.23 43.04 11.20
CA THR A 31 -3.95 42.88 12.63
C THR A 31 -2.71 41.99 12.88
N GLU A 32 -2.57 40.89 12.13
CA GLU A 32 -1.40 40.01 12.18
C GLU A 32 -0.11 40.74 11.75
N ALA A 33 -0.18 41.56 10.70
CA ALA A 33 0.96 42.36 10.24
C ALA A 33 1.39 43.40 11.29
N MET A 34 0.43 44.11 11.90
CA MET A 34 0.69 45.11 12.95
C MET A 34 1.33 44.48 14.20
N ILE A 35 0.88 43.29 14.61
CA ILE A 35 1.49 42.56 15.74
C ILE A 35 2.92 42.10 15.40
N LYS A 36 3.18 41.64 14.18
CA LYS A 36 4.53 41.24 13.76
C LYS A 36 5.50 42.42 13.68
N GLN A 37 4.99 43.60 13.33
CA GLN A 37 5.77 44.84 13.25
C GLN A 37 5.90 45.55 14.60
N ASN A 38 5.33 44.98 15.68
CA ASN A 38 5.32 45.54 17.02
C ASN A 38 4.76 46.99 17.05
N ASP A 39 3.69 47.22 16.30
CA ASP A 39 3.05 48.54 16.16
C ASP A 39 2.48 49.00 17.51
N ILE A 40 2.84 50.22 17.93
CA ILE A 40 2.44 50.83 19.20
C ILE A 40 0.92 50.95 19.37
N ARG A 41 0.17 50.94 18.27
CA ARG A 41 -1.30 51.02 18.26
C ARG A 41 -1.96 49.73 18.76
N VAL A 42 -1.23 48.62 18.80
CA VAL A 42 -1.78 47.33 19.24
C VAL A 42 -1.54 47.12 20.72
N THR A 43 -2.63 46.95 21.48
CA THR A 43 -2.57 46.60 22.90
C THR A 43 -3.18 45.22 23.14
N LEU A 44 -2.44 44.35 23.82
CA LEU A 44 -2.88 43.03 24.25
C LEU A 44 -3.40 43.10 25.68
N VAL A 45 -4.70 42.90 25.86
CA VAL A 45 -5.38 43.04 27.16
C VAL A 45 -5.82 41.68 27.67
N GLU A 46 -5.48 41.36 28.91
CA GLU A 46 -5.94 40.15 29.60
C GLU A 46 -7.41 40.28 30.00
N SER A 47 -8.09 39.15 30.19
CA SER A 47 -9.48 39.16 30.67
C SER A 47 -9.51 39.60 32.14
N THR A 48 -9.93 40.83 32.42
CA THR A 48 -9.85 41.46 33.75
C THR A 48 -11.00 41.14 34.70
N ARG A 49 -11.77 40.05 34.49
CA ARG A 49 -12.88 39.68 35.40
C ARG A 49 -12.79 38.22 35.86
N ARG A 50 -12.39 38.02 37.12
CA ARG A 50 -12.72 36.80 37.88
C ARG A 50 -14.14 36.92 38.41
N THR A 51 -15.12 36.81 37.53
CA THR A 51 -16.52 36.56 37.92
C THR A 51 -16.89 35.17 37.44
N ASN A 52 -17.71 34.43 38.22
CA ASN A 52 -18.12 33.03 37.98
C ASN A 52 -18.87 32.78 36.65
N LYS A 53 -18.89 33.75 35.71
CA LYS A 53 -19.58 33.71 34.42
C LYS A 53 -18.65 33.61 33.20
N ILE A 54 -17.31 33.61 33.38
CA ILE A 54 -16.36 33.56 32.26
C ILE A 54 -15.70 32.17 32.22
N SER A 55 -15.63 31.54 31.04
CA SER A 55 -15.07 30.20 30.88
C SER A 55 -13.55 30.19 31.11
N SER A 56 -13.02 29.13 31.73
CA SER A 56 -11.57 28.92 31.99
C SER A 56 -10.67 29.03 30.75
N VAL A 57 -11.25 28.90 29.55
CA VAL A 57 -10.61 29.14 28.26
C VAL A 57 -9.86 30.49 28.21
N TRP A 58 -10.38 31.54 28.85
CA TRP A 58 -9.81 32.89 28.78
C TRP A 58 -8.49 33.09 29.52
N GLU A 59 -8.06 32.13 30.34
CA GLU A 59 -6.73 32.15 30.96
C GLU A 59 -5.59 32.02 29.93
N HIS A 60 -5.89 31.50 28.73
CA HIS A 60 -4.91 31.18 27.70
C HIS A 60 -4.91 32.18 26.52
N PHE A 61 -5.78 33.22 26.57
CA PHE A 61 -5.96 34.16 25.46
C PHE A 61 -5.98 35.61 25.93
N LYS A 62 -5.43 36.50 25.09
CA LYS A 62 -5.45 37.95 25.25
C LYS A 62 -6.32 38.59 24.18
N TYR A 63 -7.10 39.60 24.55
CA TYR A 63 -7.85 40.43 23.61
C TYR A 63 -6.92 41.36 22.87
N ILE A 64 -7.16 41.50 21.56
CA ILE A 64 -6.42 42.45 20.73
C ILE A 64 -7.24 43.74 20.63
N HIS A 65 -6.64 44.85 21.03
CA HIS A 65 -7.16 46.19 20.79
C HIS A 65 -6.25 46.90 19.80
N VAL A 66 -6.84 47.59 18.84
CA VAL A 66 -6.13 48.46 17.90
C VAL A 66 -6.72 49.85 18.07
N ASP A 67 -5.88 50.84 18.39
CA ASP A 67 -6.30 52.22 18.66
C ASP A 67 -7.40 52.30 19.74
N GLY A 68 -7.31 51.44 20.76
CA GLY A 68 -8.29 51.33 21.85
C GLY A 68 -9.59 50.59 21.49
N VAL A 69 -9.80 50.20 20.22
CA VAL A 69 -10.99 49.46 19.78
C VAL A 69 -10.75 47.95 19.87
N ARG A 70 -11.65 47.25 20.56
CA ARG A 70 -11.62 45.78 20.68
C ARG A 70 -11.89 45.12 19.34
N GLN A 71 -10.97 44.26 18.90
CA GLN A 71 -11.11 43.50 17.66
C GLN A 71 -11.86 42.18 17.89
N GLU A 72 -12.41 41.61 16.82
CA GLU A 72 -13.03 40.28 16.81
C GLU A 72 -11.99 39.15 16.70
N PHE A 73 -10.79 39.40 17.20
CA PHE A 73 -9.68 38.48 17.21
C PHE A 73 -9.02 38.46 18.58
N VAL A 74 -8.52 37.30 18.96
CA VAL A 74 -7.80 37.06 20.22
C VAL A 74 -6.48 36.39 19.91
N GLN A 75 -5.48 36.64 20.74
CA GLN A 75 -4.17 36.02 20.61
C GLN A 75 -3.96 34.96 21.68
N CYS A 76 -3.47 33.78 21.28
CA CYS A 76 -3.03 32.75 22.24
C CYS A 76 -1.79 33.23 22.99
N ALA A 77 -1.78 33.08 24.32
CA ALA A 77 -0.64 33.45 25.15
C ALA A 77 0.60 32.58 24.87
N ASP A 78 0.41 31.31 24.51
CA ASP A 78 1.48 30.32 24.36
C ASP A 78 2.11 30.33 22.96
N CYS A 79 1.29 30.14 21.92
CA CYS A 79 1.78 30.03 20.54
C CYS A 79 1.71 31.33 19.73
N LYS A 80 1.14 32.40 20.31
CA LYS A 80 0.97 33.74 19.70
C LYS A 80 0.10 33.79 18.44
N VAL A 81 -0.57 32.69 18.08
CA VAL A 81 -1.51 32.62 16.94
C VAL A 81 -2.75 33.48 17.23
N ILE A 82 -3.22 34.18 16.20
CA ILE A 82 -4.45 34.98 16.23
C ILE A 82 -5.64 34.12 15.79
N ILE A 83 -6.74 34.18 16.54
CA ILE A 83 -7.95 33.39 16.31
C ILE A 83 -9.16 34.31 16.28
N GLY A 84 -10.07 34.09 15.34
CA GLY A 84 -11.35 34.78 15.28
C GLY A 84 -12.22 34.47 16.49
N PHE A 85 -12.74 35.51 17.14
CA PHE A 85 -13.65 35.39 18.25
C PHE A 85 -14.72 36.48 18.19
N ASN A 86 -15.98 36.04 18.17
CA ASN A 86 -17.14 36.89 18.33
C ASN A 86 -17.98 36.34 19.50
N THR A 87 -18.51 37.22 20.35
CA THR A 87 -19.33 36.85 21.51
C THR A 87 -20.57 36.03 21.13
N MET A 88 -21.08 36.14 19.90
CA MET A 88 -22.21 35.35 19.41
C MET A 88 -21.84 33.89 19.10
N ASN A 89 -20.58 33.60 18.74
CA ASN A 89 -20.16 32.28 18.25
C ASN A 89 -19.55 31.39 19.35
N GLY A 90 -19.51 31.87 20.59
CA GLY A 90 -19.01 31.13 21.75
C GLY A 90 -17.49 30.86 21.75
N THR A 91 -17.02 30.01 22.67
CA THR A 91 -15.59 29.75 22.92
C THR A 91 -15.09 28.41 22.37
N ASN A 92 -15.91 27.70 21.58
CA ASN A 92 -15.55 26.37 21.05
C ASN A 92 -14.31 26.38 20.14
N GLY A 93 -14.14 27.43 19.31
CA GLY A 93 -12.96 27.59 18.46
C GLY A 93 -11.67 27.75 19.27
N LEU A 94 -11.75 28.46 20.40
CA LEU A 94 -10.63 28.67 21.31
C LEU A 94 -10.27 27.38 22.06
N LYS A 95 -11.27 26.59 22.47
CA LYS A 95 -11.05 25.28 23.10
C LYS A 95 -10.33 24.29 22.18
N LYS A 96 -10.79 24.15 20.93
CA LYS A 96 -10.12 23.30 19.92
C LYS A 96 -8.66 23.72 19.67
N HIS A 97 -8.38 25.02 19.78
CA HIS A 97 -7.02 25.51 19.68
C HIS A 97 -6.16 25.08 20.88
N ILE A 98 -6.65 25.18 22.12
CA ILE A 98 -5.88 24.74 23.32
C ILE A 98 -5.46 23.26 23.18
N ASP A 99 -6.37 22.39 22.74
CA ASP A 99 -6.13 20.95 22.57
C ASP A 99 -5.06 20.62 21.51
N SER A 100 -4.84 21.52 20.55
CA SER A 100 -3.84 21.37 19.48
C SER A 100 -2.56 22.17 19.73
N CYS A 101 -2.66 23.31 20.40
CA CYS A 101 -1.56 24.21 20.76
C CYS A 101 -0.53 23.50 21.65
N SER A 102 -1.01 22.75 22.64
CA SER A 102 -0.18 21.95 23.56
C SER A 102 0.62 20.84 22.83
N LYS A 103 0.07 20.27 21.76
CA LYS A 103 0.78 19.29 20.91
C LYS A 103 1.88 19.93 20.06
N ILE A 104 1.67 21.17 19.62
CA ILE A 104 2.64 21.94 18.83
C ILE A 104 3.80 22.43 19.71
N MET A 105 3.54 22.80 20.97
CA MET A 105 4.61 23.22 21.89
C MET A 105 5.54 22.06 22.28
N ASN A 106 5.01 20.85 22.45
CA ASN A 106 5.81 19.64 22.71
C ASN A 106 6.67 19.19 21.51
N SER A 107 6.43 19.74 20.32
CA SER A 107 7.20 19.46 19.09
C SER A 107 8.19 20.58 18.75
N LYS A 108 8.38 21.58 19.62
CA LYS A 108 9.36 22.67 19.44
C LYS A 108 10.80 22.32 19.90
N SER A 109 11.15 21.04 20.05
CA SER A 109 12.55 20.66 19.93
C SER A 109 12.82 20.57 18.42
N GLY A 110 13.60 21.50 17.88
CA GLY A 110 13.72 21.86 16.46
C GLY A 110 14.15 20.75 15.50
N VAL A 111 13.33 19.71 15.37
CA VAL A 111 13.43 18.72 14.32
C VAL A 111 12.36 19.08 13.31
N GLN A 112 12.78 19.74 12.22
CA GLN A 112 11.97 19.80 11.01
C GLN A 112 11.62 18.36 10.64
N SER A 113 10.33 18.03 10.63
CA SER A 113 9.88 16.71 10.23
C SER A 113 10.33 16.50 8.79
N ASN A 114 11.25 15.55 8.59
CA ASN A 114 11.81 15.21 7.29
C ASN A 114 10.66 14.97 6.30
N ILE A 115 10.75 15.36 5.03
CA ILE A 115 9.62 15.23 4.08
C ILE A 115 9.09 13.78 4.02
N THR A 116 9.95 12.82 4.33
CA THR A 116 9.70 11.39 4.54
C THR A 116 8.64 11.08 5.61
N SER A 117 8.39 11.95 6.60
CA SER A 117 7.35 11.74 7.61
C SER A 117 5.93 12.00 7.08
N HIS A 118 5.79 12.74 5.97
CA HIS A 118 4.52 12.83 5.24
C HIS A 118 4.24 11.58 4.43
N PHE A 119 5.29 10.86 4.02
CA PHE A 119 5.19 9.50 3.52
C PHE A 119 5.08 8.58 4.73
N LYS A 120 3.92 8.56 5.39
CA LYS A 120 3.61 7.51 6.37
C LYS A 120 4.00 6.18 5.73
N SER A 121 4.97 5.50 6.31
CA SER A 121 5.24 4.09 6.00
C SER A 121 3.89 3.39 5.97
N PHE A 122 3.61 2.64 4.90
CA PHE A 122 2.37 1.90 4.74
C PHE A 122 2.23 0.89 5.89
N SER A 123 1.65 1.32 7.01
CA SER A 123 1.25 0.42 8.06
C SER A 123 0.01 -0.31 7.55
N LYS A 124 0.10 -1.64 7.43
CA LYS A 124 -1.08 -2.52 7.30
C LYS A 124 -1.86 -2.46 8.62
N ASP A 125 -2.55 -1.35 8.84
CA ASP A 125 -3.43 -1.21 10.00
C ASP A 125 -4.84 -1.66 9.59
N SER A 126 -5.21 -2.86 10.03
CA SER A 126 -6.54 -3.43 9.79
C SER A 126 -7.66 -2.68 10.51
N SER A 127 -7.33 -1.80 11.48
CA SER A 127 -8.31 -0.96 12.17
C SER A 127 -8.84 0.21 11.32
N CYS A 128 -8.27 0.42 10.13
CA CYS A 128 -8.55 1.57 9.28
C CYS A 128 -9.73 1.39 8.30
N ILE A 129 -10.35 0.21 8.20
CA ILE A 129 -11.43 -0.05 7.23
C ILE A 129 -12.80 0.11 7.91
N PRO A 130 -13.62 1.11 7.53
CA PRO A 130 -14.97 1.27 8.09
C PRO A 130 -15.87 0.05 7.84
N ASP A 131 -16.64 -0.38 8.85
CA ASP A 131 -17.54 -1.55 8.81
C ASP A 131 -18.47 -1.59 7.59
N ARG A 132 -18.92 -0.43 7.11
CA ARG A 132 -19.78 -0.34 5.93
C ARG A 132 -19.12 -0.95 4.68
N PHE A 133 -17.81 -0.81 4.52
CA PHE A 133 -17.07 -1.36 3.38
C PHE A 133 -16.83 -2.85 3.55
N ILE A 134 -16.63 -3.33 4.78
CA ILE A 134 -16.55 -4.76 5.07
C ILE A 134 -17.86 -5.45 4.68
N LYS A 135 -19.01 -4.88 5.10
CA LYS A 135 -20.34 -5.40 4.72
C LYS A 135 -20.57 -5.39 3.21
N LEU A 136 -20.18 -4.31 2.54
CA LEU A 136 -20.27 -4.22 1.08
C LEU A 136 -19.43 -5.31 0.39
N MET A 137 -18.18 -5.49 0.83
CA MET A 137 -17.30 -6.54 0.32
C MET A 137 -17.87 -7.94 0.51
N ILE A 138 -18.52 -8.22 1.65
CA ILE A 138 -19.20 -9.51 1.88
C ILE A 138 -20.30 -9.73 0.85
N ASN A 139 -21.19 -8.75 0.67
CA ASN A 139 -22.30 -8.87 -0.29
C ASN A 139 -21.79 -9.03 -1.74
N THR A 140 -20.84 -8.19 -2.16
CA THR A 140 -20.22 -8.29 -3.50
C THR A 140 -19.50 -9.62 -3.70
N SER A 141 -18.90 -10.20 -2.66
CA SER A 141 -18.25 -11.51 -2.75
C SER A 141 -19.27 -12.65 -2.95
N VAL A 142 -20.44 -12.55 -2.31
CA VAL A 142 -21.54 -13.51 -2.53
C VAL A 142 -22.06 -13.39 -3.96
N GLU A 143 -22.29 -12.18 -4.45
CA GLU A 143 -22.71 -11.92 -5.83
C GLU A 143 -21.70 -12.46 -6.84
N TYR A 144 -20.40 -12.18 -6.65
CA TYR A 144 -19.32 -12.74 -7.47
C TYR A 144 -19.38 -14.27 -7.53
N CYS A 145 -19.51 -14.94 -6.38
CA CYS A 145 -19.61 -16.40 -6.34
C CYS A 145 -20.85 -16.93 -7.07
N ALA A 146 -22.00 -16.26 -6.92
CA ALA A 146 -23.26 -16.66 -7.52
C ALA A 146 -23.30 -16.42 -9.04
N LEU A 147 -22.87 -15.24 -9.50
CA LEU A 147 -22.90 -14.84 -10.90
C LEU A 147 -21.86 -15.61 -11.73
N ASP A 148 -20.67 -15.84 -11.18
CA ASP A 148 -19.55 -16.44 -11.92
C ASP A 148 -19.38 -17.94 -11.62
N GLY A 149 -20.26 -18.54 -10.81
CA GLY A 149 -20.18 -19.94 -10.41
C GLY A 149 -18.89 -20.30 -9.66
N ARG A 150 -18.36 -19.37 -8.85
CA ARG A 150 -17.06 -19.52 -8.16
C ARG A 150 -17.24 -20.05 -6.75
N SER A 151 -16.32 -20.91 -6.31
CA SER A 151 -16.27 -21.39 -4.93
C SER A 151 -16.01 -20.23 -3.95
N PHE A 152 -16.66 -20.23 -2.78
CA PHE A 152 -16.37 -19.27 -1.70
C PHE A 152 -14.91 -19.30 -1.23
N LYS A 153 -14.20 -20.43 -1.43
CA LYS A 153 -12.78 -20.54 -1.11
C LYS A 153 -11.92 -19.58 -1.94
N SER A 154 -12.38 -19.21 -3.15
CA SER A 154 -11.65 -18.30 -4.05
C SER A 154 -11.39 -16.92 -3.42
N ILE A 155 -12.31 -16.41 -2.60
CA ILE A 155 -12.21 -15.09 -1.94
C ILE A 155 -11.00 -15.02 -0.98
N LYS A 156 -10.60 -16.16 -0.40
CA LYS A 156 -9.42 -16.27 0.47
C LYS A 156 -8.13 -16.62 -0.28
N GLY A 157 -8.20 -16.81 -1.60
CA GLY A 157 -7.03 -17.16 -2.41
C GLY A 157 -6.00 -16.03 -2.42
N THR A 158 -4.73 -16.38 -2.21
CA THR A 158 -3.63 -15.41 -2.20
C THR A 158 -3.48 -14.67 -3.53
N GLY A 159 -3.64 -15.38 -4.66
CA GLY A 159 -3.65 -14.76 -5.98
C GLY A 159 -4.80 -13.76 -6.19
N PHE A 160 -6.00 -14.09 -5.70
CA PHE A 160 -7.14 -13.17 -5.75
C PHE A 160 -6.88 -11.92 -4.90
N GLN A 161 -6.36 -12.09 -3.68
CA GLN A 161 -5.99 -10.97 -2.80
C GLN A 161 -4.93 -10.05 -3.43
N GLN A 162 -3.92 -10.63 -4.09
CA GLN A 162 -2.90 -9.87 -4.81
C GLN A 162 -3.51 -9.07 -5.96
N MET A 163 -4.40 -9.69 -6.75
CA MET A 163 -5.10 -9.01 -7.85
C MET A 163 -5.95 -7.83 -7.35
N ILE A 164 -6.71 -8.01 -6.27
CA ILE A 164 -7.51 -6.95 -5.64
C ILE A 164 -6.62 -5.83 -5.10
N GLN A 165 -5.49 -6.16 -4.48
CA GLN A 165 -4.53 -5.17 -3.99
C GLN A 165 -3.99 -4.31 -5.14
N VAL A 166 -3.60 -4.94 -6.26
CA VAL A 166 -3.18 -4.23 -7.48
C VAL A 166 -4.29 -3.31 -8.00
N ALA A 167 -5.54 -3.76 -8.01
CA ALA A 167 -6.67 -2.94 -8.41
C ALA A 167 -6.87 -1.71 -7.49
N PHE A 168 -6.72 -1.87 -6.17
CA PHE A 168 -6.77 -0.75 -5.23
C PHE A 168 -5.62 0.23 -5.43
N ASP A 169 -4.42 -0.26 -5.69
CA ASP A 169 -3.25 0.59 -5.91
C ASP A 169 -3.33 1.33 -7.25
N ALA A 170 -3.85 0.68 -8.29
CA ALA A 170 -4.22 1.35 -9.55
C ALA A 170 -5.29 2.43 -9.29
N GLY A 171 -6.36 2.09 -8.57
CA GLY A 171 -7.42 3.01 -8.15
C GLY A 171 -6.88 4.25 -7.46
N ARG A 172 -5.93 4.07 -6.55
CA ARG A 172 -5.24 5.14 -5.83
C ARG A 172 -4.37 5.99 -6.76
N ALA A 173 -3.59 5.35 -7.64
CA ALA A 173 -2.69 6.04 -8.56
C ALA A 173 -3.43 6.89 -9.60
N CYS A 174 -4.60 6.43 -10.05
CA CYS A 174 -5.42 7.14 -11.03
C CYS A 174 -6.52 8.01 -10.38
N ASN A 175 -6.58 8.11 -9.05
CA ASN A 175 -7.64 8.83 -8.36
C ASN A 175 -7.56 10.33 -8.67
N SER A 176 -8.53 10.83 -9.41
CA SER A 176 -8.73 12.25 -9.67
C SER A 176 -10.17 12.61 -9.33
N ALA A 177 -10.41 13.85 -8.91
CA ALA A 177 -11.69 14.32 -8.36
C ALA A 177 -12.91 13.98 -9.24
N ASN A 178 -12.72 13.80 -10.55
CA ASN A 178 -13.78 13.52 -11.52
C ASN A 178 -13.51 12.27 -12.38
N ARG A 179 -12.66 11.33 -11.96
CA ARG A 179 -12.36 10.13 -12.76
C ARG A 179 -12.39 8.87 -11.89
N SER A 180 -13.26 7.93 -12.25
CA SER A 180 -13.19 6.55 -11.80
C SER A 180 -12.42 5.69 -12.80
N ILE A 181 -11.81 4.61 -12.33
CA ILE A 181 -11.29 3.56 -13.21
C ILE A 181 -12.45 2.63 -13.57
N ASP A 182 -12.62 2.38 -14.86
CA ASP A 182 -13.49 1.30 -15.34
C ASP A 182 -12.78 -0.05 -15.20
N ALA A 183 -13.38 -0.97 -14.45
CA ALA A 183 -12.84 -2.30 -14.24
C ALA A 183 -12.68 -3.08 -15.56
N SER A 184 -13.56 -2.87 -16.54
CA SER A 184 -13.48 -3.53 -17.85
C SER A 184 -12.29 -3.06 -18.68
N ALA A 185 -11.84 -1.82 -18.46
CA ALA A 185 -10.63 -1.29 -19.09
C ALA A 185 -9.35 -1.72 -18.35
N LEU A 186 -9.45 -2.00 -17.05
CA LEU A 186 -8.33 -2.50 -16.24
C LEU A 186 -8.07 -3.99 -16.45
N LEU A 187 -9.14 -4.80 -16.55
CA LEU A 187 -9.05 -6.25 -16.71
C LEU A 187 -8.82 -6.62 -18.18
N SER A 188 -7.85 -7.50 -18.42
CA SER A 188 -7.56 -8.00 -19.77
C SER A 188 -8.57 -9.06 -20.22
N SER A 189 -8.76 -9.16 -21.54
CA SER A 189 -9.57 -10.23 -22.13
C SER A 189 -8.99 -11.62 -21.79
N PRO A 190 -9.82 -12.68 -21.73
CA PRO A 190 -9.34 -14.05 -21.50
C PRO A 190 -8.26 -14.50 -22.50
N LEU A 191 -8.34 -14.07 -23.76
CA LEU A 191 -7.35 -14.37 -24.79
C LEU A 191 -5.98 -13.72 -24.49
N THR A 192 -5.99 -12.46 -24.04
CA THR A 192 -4.76 -11.76 -23.65
C THR A 192 -4.13 -12.41 -22.42
N THR A 193 -4.94 -12.79 -21.44
CA THR A 193 -4.47 -13.50 -20.25
C THR A 193 -3.86 -14.84 -20.63
N SER A 194 -4.52 -15.63 -21.48
CA SER A 194 -4.03 -16.93 -21.98
C SER A 194 -2.66 -16.80 -22.66
N ARG A 195 -2.51 -15.87 -23.61
CA ARG A 195 -1.22 -15.59 -24.27
C ARG A 195 -0.13 -15.13 -23.30
N THR A 196 -0.52 -14.51 -22.19
CA THR A 196 0.43 -14.07 -21.16
C THR A 196 0.86 -15.25 -20.29
N VAL A 197 -0.01 -16.23 -20.05
CA VAL A 197 0.35 -17.48 -19.36
C VAL A 197 1.46 -18.21 -20.12
N ASP A 198 1.35 -18.34 -21.45
CA ASP A 198 2.38 -18.99 -22.27
C ASP A 198 3.74 -18.31 -22.13
N LYS A 199 3.76 -16.96 -22.19
CA LYS A 199 4.99 -16.18 -22.00
C LYS A 199 5.60 -16.36 -20.62
N ILE A 200 4.76 -16.36 -19.58
CA ILE A 200 5.22 -16.60 -18.20
C ILE A 200 5.74 -18.03 -18.06
N TYR A 201 5.06 -19.00 -18.67
CA TYR A 201 5.50 -20.39 -18.69
C TYR A 201 6.86 -20.52 -19.36
N ASP A 202 7.05 -20.00 -20.57
CA ASP A 202 8.33 -20.05 -21.29
C ASP A 202 9.44 -19.42 -20.45
N PHE A 203 9.19 -18.24 -19.88
CA PHE A 203 10.15 -17.59 -18.99
C PHE A 203 10.52 -18.45 -17.77
N ARG A 204 9.54 -19.05 -17.09
CA ARG A 204 9.77 -19.93 -15.94
C ARG A 204 10.45 -21.24 -16.33
N ARG A 205 10.12 -21.80 -17.50
CA ARG A 205 10.76 -22.98 -18.08
C ARG A 205 12.23 -22.69 -18.35
N ASP A 206 12.56 -21.55 -18.93
CA ASP A 206 13.94 -21.18 -19.22
C ASP A 206 14.77 -20.99 -17.94
N GLN A 207 14.17 -20.42 -16.88
CA GLN A 207 14.80 -20.38 -15.55
C GLN A 207 15.06 -21.79 -14.98
N LEU A 208 14.09 -22.70 -15.13
CA LEU A 208 14.25 -24.08 -14.68
C LEU A 208 15.30 -24.83 -15.50
N LEU A 209 15.34 -24.63 -16.82
CA LEU A 209 16.37 -25.19 -17.71
C LEU A 209 17.78 -24.78 -17.28
N GLU A 210 17.97 -23.54 -16.84
CA GLU A 210 19.26 -23.10 -16.31
C GLU A 210 19.58 -23.74 -14.96
N TYR A 211 18.58 -23.85 -14.08
CA TYR A 211 18.72 -24.50 -12.79
C TYR A 211 19.13 -25.98 -12.92
N VAL A 212 18.48 -26.71 -13.82
CA VAL A 212 18.68 -28.17 -13.95
C VAL A 212 20.04 -28.57 -14.51
N LYS A 213 20.71 -27.69 -15.28
CA LYS A 213 22.06 -27.97 -15.86
C LYS A 213 23.11 -28.37 -14.83
N ASN A 214 22.99 -27.83 -13.61
CA ASN A 214 23.96 -28.02 -12.54
C ASN A 214 23.51 -29.07 -11.50
N LEU A 215 22.39 -29.75 -11.73
CA LEU A 215 21.90 -30.77 -10.82
C LEU A 215 22.75 -32.03 -10.93
N LYS A 216 23.36 -32.42 -9.81
CA LYS A 216 24.12 -33.67 -9.70
C LYS A 216 23.21 -34.86 -9.43
N SER A 217 22.15 -34.66 -8.65
CA SER A 217 21.21 -35.69 -8.23
C SER A 217 19.82 -35.08 -8.12
N PHE A 218 18.81 -35.81 -8.55
CA PHE A 218 17.41 -35.41 -8.42
C PHE A 218 16.53 -36.64 -8.29
N ALA A 219 15.33 -36.45 -7.76
CA ALA A 219 14.29 -37.47 -7.77
C ALA A 219 13.10 -37.01 -8.61
N ILE A 220 12.44 -37.96 -9.26
CA ILE A 220 11.21 -37.75 -10.01
C ILE A 220 10.10 -38.49 -9.27
N THR A 221 8.99 -37.82 -9.00
CA THR A 221 7.74 -38.51 -8.67
C THR A 221 6.82 -38.47 -9.88
N MET A 222 6.20 -39.60 -10.18
CA MET A 222 5.12 -39.69 -11.15
C MET A 222 3.87 -40.18 -10.44
N ASP A 223 2.77 -39.46 -10.65
CA ASP A 223 1.45 -39.85 -10.20
C ASP A 223 0.53 -40.00 -11.41
N MET A 224 -0.28 -41.05 -11.43
CA MET A 224 -1.26 -41.29 -12.48
C MET A 224 -2.63 -41.46 -11.85
N CYS A 225 -3.60 -40.72 -12.36
CA CYS A 225 -4.98 -40.86 -11.92
C CYS A 225 -5.92 -41.01 -13.11
N THR A 226 -7.08 -41.62 -12.86
CA THR A 226 -8.14 -41.76 -13.85
C THR A 226 -9.34 -40.97 -13.38
N GLU A 227 -9.81 -40.05 -14.22
CA GLU A 227 -11.06 -39.35 -13.96
C GLU A 227 -12.22 -40.31 -14.19
N GLY A 228 -12.94 -40.65 -13.12
CA GLY A 228 -13.97 -41.69 -13.17
C GLY A 228 -15.17 -41.40 -14.08
N HIS A 229 -15.40 -40.14 -14.45
CA HIS A 229 -16.54 -39.77 -15.31
C HIS A 229 -16.20 -39.81 -16.81
N THR A 230 -15.04 -39.27 -17.19
CA THR A 230 -14.62 -39.18 -18.59
C THR A 230 -13.78 -40.39 -19.02
N GLY A 231 -13.21 -41.12 -18.06
CA GLY A 231 -12.22 -42.17 -18.30
C GLY A 231 -10.85 -41.63 -18.71
N ILE A 232 -10.65 -40.31 -18.69
CA ILE A 232 -9.36 -39.71 -19.06
C ILE A 232 -8.34 -40.03 -17.98
N HIS A 233 -7.19 -40.55 -18.43
CA HIS A 233 -6.02 -40.73 -17.57
C HIS A 233 -5.21 -39.45 -17.56
N TYR A 234 -4.81 -38.99 -16.38
CA TYR A 234 -3.90 -37.87 -16.21
C TYR A 234 -2.59 -38.38 -15.62
N ALA A 235 -1.49 -37.74 -16.01
CA ALA A 235 -0.17 -38.01 -15.46
C ALA A 235 0.45 -36.70 -14.95
N GLY A 236 0.85 -36.71 -13.68
CA GLY A 236 1.66 -35.69 -13.05
C GLY A 236 3.11 -36.14 -12.95
N ILE A 237 4.06 -35.29 -13.33
CA ILE A 237 5.50 -35.51 -13.12
C ILE A 237 6.05 -34.31 -12.37
N SER A 238 6.75 -34.59 -11.27
CA SER A 238 7.48 -33.54 -10.55
C SER A 238 8.92 -33.93 -10.24
N LEU A 239 9.80 -32.94 -10.33
CA LEU A 239 11.21 -33.04 -9.98
C LEU A 239 11.45 -32.52 -8.58
N HIS A 240 12.22 -33.26 -7.82
CA HIS A 240 12.60 -33.00 -6.45
C HIS A 240 14.11 -32.88 -6.37
N HIS A 241 14.59 -31.82 -5.73
CA HIS A 241 16.00 -31.58 -5.51
C HIS A 241 16.22 -30.93 -4.14
N ILE A 242 17.23 -31.40 -3.41
CA ILE A 242 17.68 -30.78 -2.16
C ILE A 242 18.92 -29.95 -2.47
N ASP A 243 18.85 -28.64 -2.24
CA ASP A 243 19.98 -27.76 -2.51
C ASP A 243 21.07 -27.79 -1.42
N SER A 244 22.14 -27.01 -1.63
CA SER A 244 23.25 -26.88 -0.67
C SER A 244 22.85 -26.30 0.69
N ASN A 245 21.68 -25.66 0.78
CA ASN A 245 21.12 -25.11 2.01
C ASN A 245 20.11 -26.06 2.66
N TRP A 246 20.09 -27.33 2.23
CA TRP A 246 19.16 -28.36 2.69
C TRP A 246 17.68 -28.00 2.48
N GLN A 247 17.40 -27.17 1.47
CA GLN A 247 16.03 -26.82 1.11
C GLN A 247 15.53 -27.78 0.03
N LEU A 248 14.37 -28.37 0.28
CA LEU A 248 13.66 -29.18 -0.71
C LEU A 248 12.97 -28.27 -1.72
N HIS A 249 13.35 -28.41 -2.98
CA HIS A 249 12.70 -27.78 -4.12
C HIS A 249 11.88 -28.82 -4.88
N VAL A 250 10.63 -28.47 -5.19
CA VAL A 250 9.71 -29.31 -5.94
C VAL A 250 9.19 -28.53 -7.14
N PHE A 251 9.41 -29.07 -8.34
CA PHE A 251 8.99 -28.46 -9.60
C PHE A 251 8.01 -29.39 -10.31
N ILE A 252 6.82 -28.93 -10.61
CA ILE A 252 5.87 -29.67 -11.46
C ILE A 252 6.33 -29.50 -12.90
N LEU A 253 6.81 -30.58 -13.51
CA LEU A 253 7.27 -30.58 -14.89
C LEU A 253 6.11 -30.84 -15.87
N HIS A 254 5.16 -31.67 -15.45
CA HIS A 254 4.04 -32.06 -16.28
C HIS A 254 2.79 -32.32 -15.44
N LEU A 255 1.63 -31.90 -15.96
CA LEU A 255 0.31 -32.24 -15.44
C LEU A 255 -0.70 -32.13 -16.58
N ALA A 256 -0.89 -33.21 -17.31
CA ALA A 256 -1.79 -33.25 -18.47
C ALA A 256 -2.37 -34.67 -18.68
N PRO A 257 -3.34 -34.82 -19.59
CA PRO A 257 -3.81 -36.14 -20.00
C PRO A 257 -2.64 -37.02 -20.47
N TYR A 258 -2.63 -38.28 -20.03
CA TYR A 258 -1.73 -39.30 -20.50
C TYR A 258 -2.06 -39.65 -21.95
N ASP A 259 -1.08 -39.51 -22.83
CA ASP A 259 -1.23 -39.46 -24.29
C ASP A 259 -0.74 -40.73 -25.00
N ARG A 260 -0.46 -41.82 -24.27
CA ARG A 260 -0.02 -43.09 -24.87
C ARG A 260 -1.20 -44.07 -24.97
N GLU A 261 -1.13 -44.93 -25.99
CA GLU A 261 -2.16 -45.92 -26.32
C GLU A 261 -2.47 -46.90 -25.17
N SER A 262 -1.49 -47.18 -24.30
CA SER A 262 -1.67 -48.05 -23.14
C SER A 262 -0.75 -47.66 -21.98
N GLN A 263 -1.16 -48.07 -20.79
CA GLN A 263 -0.40 -47.90 -19.54
C GLN A 263 0.58 -49.05 -19.30
N THR A 264 1.18 -49.59 -20.36
CA THR A 264 2.26 -50.57 -20.17
C THR A 264 3.49 -49.87 -19.59
N SER A 265 4.25 -50.57 -18.75
CA SER A 265 5.49 -50.05 -18.17
C SER A 265 6.46 -49.43 -19.20
N VAL A 266 6.56 -50.02 -20.39
CA VAL A 266 7.39 -49.48 -21.48
C VAL A 266 6.87 -48.14 -21.98
N ASN A 267 5.55 -48.00 -22.16
CA ASN A 267 4.93 -46.76 -22.59
C ASN A 267 5.00 -45.67 -21.50
N VAL A 268 4.81 -46.06 -20.24
CA VAL A 268 4.97 -45.16 -19.09
C VAL A 268 6.41 -44.67 -18.99
N ARG A 269 7.39 -45.56 -19.13
CA ARG A 269 8.81 -45.17 -19.13
C ARG A 269 9.13 -44.20 -20.29
N LYS A 270 8.70 -44.53 -21.50
CA LYS A 270 8.87 -43.67 -22.67
C LYS A 270 8.21 -42.30 -22.48
N PHE A 271 7.01 -42.27 -21.92
CA PHE A 271 6.32 -41.03 -21.59
C PHE A 271 7.15 -40.17 -20.62
N VAL A 272 7.66 -40.75 -19.53
CA VAL A 272 8.52 -40.03 -18.57
C VAL A 272 9.79 -39.53 -19.24
N ASP A 273 10.50 -40.37 -20.00
CA ASP A 273 11.73 -39.98 -20.70
C ASP A 273 11.49 -38.82 -21.68
N ASP A 274 10.39 -38.89 -22.45
CA ASP A 274 10.03 -37.83 -23.41
C ASP A 274 9.73 -36.51 -22.67
N ARG A 275 9.00 -36.55 -21.55
CA ARG A 275 8.70 -35.35 -20.73
C ARG A 275 9.95 -34.77 -20.06
N LEU A 276 10.88 -35.61 -19.60
CA LEU A 276 12.14 -35.16 -18.99
C LEU A 276 13.08 -34.55 -20.04
N ALA A 277 13.08 -35.11 -21.27
CA ALA A 277 13.90 -34.61 -22.36
C ALA A 277 13.55 -33.15 -22.74
N GLU A 278 12.30 -32.71 -22.56
CA GLU A 278 11.88 -31.30 -22.73
C GLU A 278 12.66 -30.34 -21.82
N PHE A 279 13.17 -30.84 -20.68
CA PHE A 279 13.96 -30.08 -19.71
C PHE A 279 15.45 -30.43 -19.76
N ASN A 280 15.93 -31.12 -20.81
CA ASN A 280 17.29 -31.67 -20.90
C ASN A 280 17.68 -32.59 -19.71
N LEU A 281 16.69 -33.21 -19.08
CA LEU A 281 16.88 -34.17 -18.01
C LEU A 281 16.90 -35.59 -18.57
N ARG A 282 17.71 -36.45 -17.96
CA ARG A 282 17.74 -37.87 -18.24
C ARG A 282 17.89 -38.63 -16.94
N LEU A 283 17.16 -39.74 -16.85
CA LEU A 283 17.33 -40.66 -15.74
C LEU A 283 18.71 -41.34 -15.85
N SER A 284 19.48 -41.27 -14.77
CA SER A 284 20.80 -41.88 -14.58
C SER A 284 20.81 -42.72 -13.30
N ASP A 285 21.94 -43.38 -13.00
CA ASP A 285 22.11 -44.15 -11.77
C ASP A 285 21.97 -43.30 -10.49
N ASP A 286 22.21 -41.98 -10.60
CA ASP A 286 22.06 -40.99 -9.52
C ASP A 286 20.67 -40.32 -9.50
N SER A 287 19.74 -40.82 -10.31
CA SER A 287 18.35 -40.36 -10.34
C SER A 287 17.43 -41.39 -9.72
N TYR A 288 16.45 -40.90 -8.96
CA TYR A 288 15.48 -41.75 -8.28
C TYR A 288 14.09 -41.54 -8.87
N ILE A 289 13.32 -42.60 -9.03
CA ILE A 289 11.92 -42.51 -9.46
C ILE A 289 11.03 -43.08 -8.37
N VAL A 290 10.04 -42.30 -7.98
CA VAL A 290 8.99 -42.70 -7.05
C VAL A 290 7.68 -42.74 -7.81
N THR A 291 7.11 -43.93 -7.91
CA THR A 291 5.77 -44.16 -8.44
C THR A 291 4.96 -44.93 -7.42
N ASP A 292 3.64 -44.93 -7.57
CA ASP A 292 2.82 -45.89 -6.83
C ASP A 292 3.14 -47.33 -7.25
N ASN A 293 2.69 -48.29 -6.44
CA ASN A 293 2.97 -49.70 -6.62
C ASN A 293 2.02 -50.36 -7.64
N GLU A 294 1.52 -49.61 -8.62
CA GLU A 294 0.65 -50.17 -9.65
C GLU A 294 1.41 -51.23 -10.45
N ASN A 295 0.79 -52.41 -10.62
CA ASN A 295 1.35 -53.57 -11.34
C ASN A 295 1.85 -53.22 -12.76
N LYS A 296 1.30 -52.15 -13.33
CA LYS A 296 1.57 -51.63 -14.67
C LYS A 296 2.97 -51.04 -14.84
N ILE A 297 3.61 -50.56 -13.77
CA ILE A 297 4.90 -49.84 -13.82
C ILE A 297 6.11 -50.79 -13.63
N ARG A 298 5.87 -51.98 -13.07
CA ARG A 298 6.92 -52.95 -12.71
C ARG A 298 7.64 -53.61 -13.90
N GLY A 299 7.01 -53.72 -15.07
CA GLY A 299 7.50 -54.57 -16.18
C GLY A 299 8.59 -53.99 -17.09
N GLY A 300 8.86 -52.69 -16.99
CA GLY A 300 9.63 -51.93 -18.00
C GLY A 300 10.86 -51.25 -17.42
N THR A 301 11.09 -51.43 -16.12
CA THR A 301 12.29 -50.95 -15.46
C THR A 301 13.18 -52.13 -15.17
N LEU A 302 14.19 -52.33 -16.01
CA LEU A 302 15.37 -53.09 -15.62
C LEU A 302 15.94 -52.43 -14.36
N THR A 303 15.69 -53.07 -13.22
CA THR A 303 16.42 -52.90 -11.95
C THR A 303 16.30 -51.52 -11.26
N LEU A 304 15.07 -51.09 -10.92
CA LEU A 304 14.87 -50.07 -9.87
C LEU A 304 14.93 -50.74 -8.48
N THR A 305 16.13 -51.09 -8.04
CA THR A 305 16.38 -51.33 -6.61
C THR A 305 16.44 -50.00 -5.89
N LEU A 306 15.27 -49.43 -5.54
CA LEU A 306 15.13 -48.49 -4.41
C LEU A 306 13.67 -48.20 -4.04
N LEU A 307 12.80 -49.21 -4.12
CA LEU A 307 11.74 -49.33 -3.12
C LEU A 307 12.35 -50.07 -1.93
N TYR A 308 12.39 -49.42 -0.75
CA TYR A 308 12.84 -49.92 0.57
C TYR A 308 14.31 -49.77 0.97
N LYS A 309 14.82 -48.53 1.10
CA LYS A 309 15.93 -48.28 2.05
C LYS A 309 15.85 -47.03 2.95
N VAL A 310 14.76 -46.25 2.94
CA VAL A 310 14.65 -45.05 3.83
C VAL A 310 13.29 -44.92 4.53
N LEU A 311 12.59 -46.03 4.81
CA LEU A 311 11.43 -46.04 5.74
C LEU A 311 11.46 -47.25 6.69
N LYS A 312 12.66 -47.59 7.17
CA LYS A 312 12.87 -48.29 8.43
C LYS A 312 14.03 -47.64 9.18
N VAL A 313 13.72 -46.54 9.85
CA VAL A 313 14.16 -46.31 11.24
C VAL A 313 12.89 -46.02 12.01
#